data_AF-A0A1F6LP22-F1
#
_entry.id   AF-A0A1F6LP22-F1
#
_cell.length_a   1.000
_cell.length_b   1.000
_cell.length_c   1.000
_cell.angle_alpha   90.00
_cell.angle_beta   90.00
_cell.angle_gamma   90.00
#
_symmetry.space_group_name_H-M   'P 1'
#
loop_
_entity.id
_entity.type
_entity.pdbx_description
1 polymer ?
#
loop_
_entity_poly.entity_id
_entity_poly.type
_entity_poly.pdbx_seq_one_letter_code
_entity_poly.pdbx_strand_id
1 'polypeptide(L)'
;MVAGLLAVYFLSNRPVKAPELPVWISFEKSAIERIEFRRPGGPPPTVARFAREAGLWKKVWDTGSAPIDTGELDRALGAFKGLRGVDVVTDSPSKYALFDLEETAALSVVLEGAETQKFWVGKRSEDGDFTFMRRGADPAVWSVRGYEPWTLERMFGN
;
A
#
# COMPACT_ATOMS: atom_id res chain seq x y z
N MET A 1 -37.61 11.13 59.37
CA MET A 1 -37.21 12.22 58.47
C MET A 1 -36.04 11.73 57.64
N VAL A 2 -36.20 11.78 56.32
CA VAL A 2 -35.39 11.05 55.32
C VAL A 2 -34.09 11.80 55.05
N ALA A 3 -32.95 11.12 55.23
CA ALA A 3 -31.65 11.57 54.74
C ALA A 3 -31.56 11.27 53.24
N GLY A 4 -31.62 12.30 52.40
CA GLY A 4 -31.49 12.19 50.95
C GLY A 4 -30.03 12.26 50.51
N LEU A 5 -29.49 11.11 50.08
CA LEU A 5 -28.24 11.00 49.33
C LEU A 5 -28.43 11.60 47.92
N LEU A 6 -27.71 12.67 47.61
CA LEU A 6 -27.48 13.12 46.23
C LEU A 6 -26.05 12.75 45.83
N ALA A 7 -25.88 11.52 45.35
CA ALA A 7 -24.68 11.12 44.64
C ALA A 7 -24.85 11.56 43.18
N VAL A 8 -24.20 12.67 42.80
CA VAL A 8 -24.13 13.12 41.41
C VAL A 8 -23.19 12.18 40.67
N TYR A 9 -23.76 11.33 39.82
CA TYR A 9 -23.01 10.52 38.86
C TYR A 9 -22.37 11.45 37.80
N PHE A 10 -21.08 11.73 37.95
CA PHE A 10 -20.26 12.20 36.84
C PHE A 10 -19.97 11.00 35.93
N LEU A 11 -20.79 10.80 34.89
CA LEU A 11 -20.40 9.95 33.76
C LEU A 11 -19.21 10.62 33.05
N SER A 12 -18.04 10.03 33.19
CA SER A 12 -16.86 10.41 32.43
C SER A 12 -17.10 10.12 30.95
N ASN A 13 -17.37 11.16 30.14
CA ASN A 13 -17.18 11.11 28.70
C ASN A 13 -15.67 11.01 28.41
N ARG A 14 -15.09 9.83 28.60
CA ARG A 14 -13.78 9.53 28.03
C ARG A 14 -14.01 9.34 26.54
N PRO A 15 -13.34 10.10 25.65
CA PRO A 15 -13.41 9.81 24.23
C PRO A 15 -12.93 8.37 24.05
N VAL A 16 -13.82 7.50 23.56
CA VAL A 16 -13.44 6.15 23.15
C VAL A 16 -12.45 6.36 22.00
N LYS A 17 -11.16 6.13 22.25
CA LYS A 17 -10.14 6.18 21.22
C LYS A 17 -10.57 5.19 20.14
N ALA A 18 -10.86 5.69 18.93
CA ALA A 18 -11.20 4.83 17.81
C ALA A 18 -10.09 3.77 17.65
N PRO A 19 -10.43 2.50 17.37
CA PRO A 19 -9.43 1.46 17.21
C PRO A 19 -8.44 1.87 16.11
N GLU A 20 -7.14 1.70 16.40
CA GLU A 20 -6.10 1.95 15.41
C GLU A 20 -6.21 0.90 14.31
N LEU A 21 -6.26 1.34 13.05
CA LEU A 21 -6.34 0.43 11.91
C LEU A 21 -5.08 -0.44 11.81
N PRO A 22 -5.20 -1.72 11.45
CA PRO A 22 -4.05 -2.60 11.29
C PRO A 22 -3.12 -2.12 10.16
N VAL A 23 -1.82 -2.32 10.38
CA VAL A 23 -0.81 -2.21 9.32
C VAL A 23 -1.15 -3.23 8.23
N TRP A 24 -1.24 -2.78 6.99
CA TRP A 24 -1.68 -3.65 5.89
C TRP A 24 -0.54 -4.52 5.33
N ILE A 25 0.68 -3.96 5.27
CA ILE A 25 1.90 -4.60 4.78
C ILE A 25 3.08 -4.21 5.68
N SER A 26 3.94 -5.18 5.99
CA SER A 26 5.08 -4.99 6.89
C SER A 26 6.36 -5.48 6.23
N PHE A 27 7.35 -4.60 6.12
CA PHE A 27 8.69 -4.92 5.62
C PHE A 27 9.74 -3.97 6.20
N GLU A 28 10.99 -4.42 6.22
CA GLU A 28 12.13 -3.59 6.58
C GLU A 28 12.77 -2.98 5.34
N LYS A 29 12.77 -1.64 5.24
CA LYS A 29 13.27 -0.93 4.05
C LYS A 29 14.72 -1.27 3.74
N SER A 30 15.54 -1.45 4.77
CA SER A 30 16.95 -1.81 4.62
C SER A 30 17.17 -3.22 4.09
N ALA A 31 16.19 -4.11 4.26
CA ALA A 31 16.23 -5.49 3.78
C ALA A 31 15.73 -5.63 2.33
N ILE A 32 15.17 -4.57 1.73
CA ILE A 32 14.75 -4.58 0.33
C ILE A 32 15.96 -4.41 -0.58
N GLU A 33 16.09 -5.31 -1.54
CA GLU A 33 17.19 -5.38 -2.51
C GLU A 33 16.72 -5.07 -3.93
N ARG A 34 15.48 -5.41 -4.28
CA ARG A 34 14.90 -5.15 -5.61
C ARG A 34 13.46 -4.72 -5.50
N ILE A 35 13.04 -3.84 -6.40
CA ILE A 35 11.69 -3.31 -6.47
C ILE A 35 11.24 -3.30 -7.93
N GLU A 36 10.07 -3.85 -8.20
CA GLU A 36 9.41 -3.72 -9.50
C GLU A 36 8.06 -3.04 -9.32
N PHE A 37 7.86 -1.94 -10.04
CA PHE A 37 6.55 -1.34 -10.26
C PHE A 37 6.12 -1.60 -11.69
N ARG A 38 4.89 -2.09 -11.87
CA ARG A 38 4.30 -2.27 -13.19
C ARG A 38 2.97 -1.56 -13.23
N ARG A 39 2.90 -0.54 -14.07
CA ARG A 39 1.68 0.21 -14.30
C ARG A 39 0.85 -0.45 -15.41
N PRO A 40 -0.48 -0.56 -15.23
CA PRO A 40 -1.39 -0.98 -16.30
C PRO A 40 -1.43 0.11 -17.38
N GLY A 41 -1.46 -0.27 -18.65
CA GLY A 41 -1.37 0.67 -19.78
C GLY A 41 -1.30 -0.04 -21.12
N GLY A 42 -1.21 0.74 -22.21
CA GLY A 42 -1.13 0.21 -23.57
C GLY A 42 0.02 -0.81 -23.74
N PRO A 43 -0.08 -1.78 -24.65
CA PRO A 43 0.97 -2.79 -24.85
C PRO A 43 2.23 -2.15 -25.46
N PRO A 44 3.42 -2.26 -24.83
CA PRO A 44 3.73 -2.99 -23.59
C PRO A 44 3.51 -2.15 -22.29
N PRO A 45 3.18 -2.81 -21.15
CA PRO A 45 3.00 -2.12 -19.88
C PRO A 45 4.29 -1.42 -19.44
N THR A 46 4.15 -0.27 -18.77
CA THR A 46 5.31 0.47 -18.25
C THR A 46 5.82 -0.19 -16.98
N VAL A 47 7.07 -0.64 -17.02
CA VAL A 47 7.75 -1.27 -15.88
C VAL A 47 8.90 -0.39 -15.42
N ALA A 48 8.96 -0.10 -14.11
CA ALA A 48 10.10 0.53 -13.47
C ALA A 48 10.75 -0.48 -12.51
N ARG A 49 12.02 -0.81 -12.74
CA ARG A 49 12.79 -1.75 -11.93
C ARG A 49 13.91 -1.02 -11.22
N PHE A 50 14.10 -1.35 -9.95
CA PHE A 50 15.17 -0.83 -9.13
C PHE A 50 15.89 -1.97 -8.45
N ALA A 51 17.22 -1.88 -8.37
CA ALA A 51 18.04 -2.86 -7.68
C ALA A 51 19.12 -2.15 -6.86
N ARG A 52 19.43 -2.72 -5.70
CA ARG A 52 20.54 -2.30 -4.87
C ARG A 52 21.79 -3.10 -5.26
N GLU A 53 22.76 -2.41 -5.84
CA GLU A 53 24.04 -2.99 -6.28
C GLU A 53 25.19 -2.29 -5.54
N ALA A 54 26.05 -3.06 -4.87
CA ALA A 54 27.16 -2.53 -4.07
C ALA A 54 26.73 -1.41 -3.08
N GLY A 55 25.54 -1.55 -2.49
CA GLY A 55 24.98 -0.59 -1.53
C GLY A 55 24.30 0.64 -2.14
N LEU A 56 24.31 0.80 -3.47
CA LEU A 56 23.69 1.92 -4.16
C LEU A 56 22.43 1.47 -4.90
N TRP A 57 21.37 2.27 -4.82
CA TRP A 57 20.17 2.05 -5.62
C TRP A 57 20.38 2.49 -7.06
N LYS A 58 20.00 1.63 -7.99
CA LYS A 58 20.01 1.89 -9.41
C LYS A 58 18.65 1.62 -10.01
N LYS A 59 18.28 2.41 -11.02
CA LYS A 59 17.21 2.05 -11.96
C LYS A 59 17.77 1.08 -12.99
N VAL A 60 17.03 0.02 -13.27
CA VAL A 60 17.45 -1.08 -14.14
C VAL A 60 16.55 -1.12 -15.36
N TRP A 61 17.18 -1.17 -16.53
CA TRP A 61 16.54 -1.39 -17.84
C TRP A 61 17.12 -2.66 -18.46
N ASP A 62 16.49 -3.14 -19.53
CA ASP A 62 16.95 -4.36 -20.21
C ASP A 62 18.36 -4.18 -20.83
N THR A 63 18.78 -2.94 -21.08
CA THR A 63 20.06 -2.59 -21.71
C THR A 63 21.12 -2.05 -20.74
N GLY A 64 20.82 -1.92 -19.44
CA GLY A 64 21.77 -1.40 -18.46
C GLY A 64 21.15 -0.89 -17.16
N SER A 65 21.92 -0.16 -16.36
CA SER A 65 21.46 0.45 -15.11
C SER A 65 22.16 1.77 -14.83
N ALA A 66 21.50 2.66 -14.09
CA ALA A 66 22.08 3.93 -13.65
C ALA A 66 21.74 4.22 -12.17
N PRO A 67 22.65 4.84 -11.41
CA PRO A 67 22.35 5.32 -10.06
C PRO A 67 21.16 6.30 -10.05
N ILE A 68 20.43 6.30 -8.95
CA ILE A 68 19.30 7.22 -8.73
C ILE A 68 19.44 8.00 -7.42
N ASP A 69 18.80 9.16 -7.35
CA ASP A 69 18.46 9.78 -6.07
C ASP A 69 17.38 8.93 -5.37
N THR A 70 17.64 8.53 -4.13
CA THR A 70 16.75 7.60 -3.42
C THR A 70 15.55 8.27 -2.80
N GLY A 71 15.47 9.61 -2.77
CA GLY A 71 14.45 10.33 -2.03
C GLY A 71 13.02 10.00 -2.48
N GLU A 72 12.82 9.80 -3.77
CA GLU A 72 11.53 9.37 -4.33
C GLU A 72 11.21 7.90 -3.97
N LEU A 73 12.22 7.02 -4.04
CA LEU A 73 12.07 5.60 -3.68
C LEU A 73 11.77 5.42 -2.18
N ASP A 74 12.47 6.17 -1.33
CA ASP A 74 12.29 6.15 0.12
C ASP A 74 10.92 6.67 0.54
N ARG A 75 10.41 7.67 -0.19
CA ARG A 75 9.03 8.17 -0.05
C ARG A 75 8.00 7.12 -0.47
N ALA A 76 8.21 6.45 -1.60
CA ALA A 76 7.33 5.35 -2.04
C ALA A 76 7.27 4.21 -1.02
N LEU A 77 8.43 3.73 -0.55
CA LEU A 77 8.50 2.72 0.51
C LEU A 77 7.89 3.20 1.83
N GLY A 78 8.01 4.50 2.14
CA GLY A 78 7.37 5.12 3.30
C GLY A 78 5.85 5.08 3.21
N ALA A 79 5.30 5.44 2.06
CA ALA A 79 3.86 5.39 1.80
C ALA A 79 3.32 3.97 1.96
N PHE A 80 4.01 2.94 1.45
CA PHE A 80 3.58 1.55 1.62
C PHE A 80 3.57 1.09 3.08
N LYS A 81 4.58 1.44 3.89
CA LYS A 81 4.56 1.16 5.34
C LYS A 81 3.43 1.93 6.06
N GLY A 82 3.00 3.05 5.49
CA GLY A 82 1.90 3.86 5.99
C GLY A 82 0.50 3.29 5.71
N LEU A 83 0.38 2.27 4.85
CA LEU A 83 -0.91 1.70 4.48
C LEU A 83 -1.62 1.05 5.66
N ARG A 84 -2.92 1.30 5.75
CA ARG A 84 -3.79 0.78 6.82
C ARG A 84 -4.98 0.06 6.23
N GLY A 85 -5.15 -1.21 6.60
CA GLY A 85 -6.31 -2.01 6.20
C GLY A 85 -7.53 -1.56 6.98
N VAL A 86 -8.62 -1.27 6.29
CA VAL A 86 -9.89 -0.90 6.92
C VAL A 86 -10.75 -2.14 7.08
N ASP A 87 -11.07 -2.80 5.96
CA ASP A 87 -11.91 -4.01 5.96
C ASP A 87 -11.62 -4.92 4.75
N VAL A 88 -12.05 -6.17 4.84
CA VAL A 88 -12.12 -7.10 3.71
C VAL A 88 -13.45 -6.88 2.99
N VAL A 89 -13.38 -6.41 1.75
CA VAL A 89 -14.55 -6.11 0.92
C VAL A 89 -15.13 -7.39 0.31
N THR A 90 -14.25 -8.32 -0.06
CA THR A 90 -14.61 -9.65 -0.55
C THR A 90 -13.37 -10.54 -0.52
N ASP A 91 -13.58 -11.85 -0.46
CA ASP A 91 -12.57 -12.91 -0.49
C ASP A 91 -12.63 -13.76 -1.78
N SER A 92 -13.21 -13.20 -2.85
CA SER A 92 -13.50 -13.92 -4.08
C SER A 92 -12.68 -13.35 -5.24
N PRO A 93 -11.72 -14.13 -5.80
CA PRO A 93 -10.90 -13.69 -6.94
C PRO A 93 -11.72 -13.32 -8.18
N SER A 94 -12.88 -13.95 -8.37
CA SER A 94 -13.81 -13.63 -9.47
C SER A 94 -14.35 -12.20 -9.46
N LYS A 95 -14.16 -11.46 -8.34
CA LYS A 95 -14.58 -10.06 -8.21
C LYS A 95 -13.46 -9.06 -8.43
N TYR A 96 -12.23 -9.47 -8.72
CA TYR A 96 -11.10 -8.56 -8.92
C TYR A 96 -11.35 -7.50 -10.00
N ALA A 97 -12.00 -7.88 -11.10
CA ALA A 97 -12.41 -6.96 -12.16
C ALA A 97 -13.31 -5.80 -11.66
N LEU A 98 -14.11 -6.00 -10.61
CA LEU A 98 -14.95 -4.93 -10.04
C LEU A 98 -14.12 -3.81 -9.38
N PHE A 99 -12.86 -4.09 -9.04
CA PHE A 99 -11.97 -3.21 -8.28
C PHE A 99 -10.69 -2.84 -9.04
N ASP A 100 -10.60 -3.16 -10.34
CA ASP A 100 -9.41 -3.01 -11.17
C ASP A 100 -8.18 -3.73 -10.58
N LEU A 101 -8.37 -4.93 -10.02
CA LEU A 101 -7.33 -5.75 -9.39
C LEU A 101 -6.80 -6.90 -10.26
N GLU A 102 -7.27 -6.98 -11.52
CA GLU A 102 -6.75 -7.86 -12.56
C GLU A 102 -5.33 -7.46 -12.97
N GLU A 103 -4.52 -8.41 -13.42
CA GLU A 103 -3.10 -8.14 -13.75
C GLU A 103 -2.92 -7.09 -14.87
N THR A 104 -3.89 -6.95 -15.75
CA THR A 104 -3.89 -6.00 -16.86
C THR A 104 -4.39 -4.61 -16.47
N ALA A 105 -5.12 -4.48 -15.36
CA ALA A 105 -5.81 -3.26 -14.93
C ALA A 105 -5.21 -2.64 -13.66
N ALA A 106 -4.49 -3.44 -12.86
CA ALA A 106 -3.92 -3.03 -11.60
C ALA A 106 -2.47 -2.56 -11.73
N LEU A 107 -2.08 -1.60 -10.88
CA LEU A 107 -0.67 -1.38 -10.59
C LEU A 107 -0.16 -2.54 -9.73
N SER A 108 0.85 -3.26 -10.19
CA SER A 108 1.50 -4.29 -9.37
C SER A 108 2.82 -3.79 -8.79
N VAL A 109 3.06 -4.12 -7.52
CA VAL A 109 4.29 -3.82 -6.81
C VAL A 109 4.89 -5.13 -6.33
N VAL A 110 6.19 -5.30 -6.57
CA VAL A 110 6.99 -6.40 -6.04
C VAL A 110 8.15 -5.80 -5.26
N LEU A 111 8.26 -6.17 -3.98
CA LEU A 111 9.39 -5.85 -3.11
C LEU A 111 10.13 -7.15 -2.84
N GLU A 112 11.39 -7.25 -3.24
CA GLU A 112 12.23 -8.43 -3.02
C GLU A 112 13.37 -8.08 -2.07
N GLY A 113 13.71 -9.02 -1.18
CA GLY A 113 14.70 -8.86 -0.13
C GLY A 113 14.80 -10.15 0.67
N ALA A 114 14.83 -10.05 2.00
CA ALA A 114 14.71 -11.22 2.87
C ALA A 114 13.41 -12.03 2.61
N GLU A 115 12.33 -11.34 2.26
CA GLU A 115 11.06 -11.94 1.81
C GLU A 115 10.57 -11.21 0.56
N THR A 116 9.89 -11.94 -0.33
CA THR A 116 9.21 -11.35 -1.49
C THR A 116 7.78 -10.99 -1.14
N GLN A 117 7.46 -9.70 -1.24
CA GLN A 117 6.11 -9.20 -1.04
C GLN A 117 5.58 -8.64 -2.36
N LYS A 118 4.47 -9.23 -2.82
CA LYS A 118 3.76 -8.79 -4.02
C LYS A 118 2.40 -8.26 -3.64
N PHE A 119 1.97 -7.16 -4.23
CA PHE A 119 0.62 -6.65 -4.06
C PHE A 119 0.15 -5.88 -5.28
N TRP A 120 -1.17 -5.71 -5.36
CA TRP A 120 -1.83 -4.99 -6.45
C TRP A 120 -2.65 -3.86 -5.89
N VAL A 121 -2.63 -2.74 -6.62
CA VAL A 121 -3.34 -1.51 -6.32
C VAL A 121 -4.35 -1.27 -7.43
N GLY A 122 -5.63 -1.28 -7.07
CA GLY A 122 -6.74 -1.06 -7.99
C GLY A 122 -7.28 0.36 -7.91
N LYS A 123 -8.58 0.50 -8.16
CA LYS A 123 -9.26 1.80 -8.15
C LYS A 123 -9.43 2.37 -6.74
N ARG A 124 -9.68 3.68 -6.67
CA ARG A 124 -10.17 4.34 -5.46
C ARG A 124 -11.67 4.14 -5.31
N SER A 125 -12.16 4.24 -4.08
CA SER A 125 -13.58 4.40 -3.79
C SER A 125 -14.13 5.70 -4.39
N GLU A 126 -15.45 5.76 -4.57
CA GLU A 126 -16.12 6.93 -5.15
C GLU A 126 -15.94 8.20 -4.32
N ASP A 127 -15.89 8.05 -2.99
CA ASP A 127 -15.58 9.14 -2.05
C ASP A 127 -14.08 9.48 -1.97
N GLY A 128 -13.22 8.64 -2.56
CA GLY A 128 -11.77 8.78 -2.51
C GLY A 128 -11.12 8.36 -1.19
N ASP A 129 -11.88 7.93 -0.19
CA ASP A 129 -11.38 7.63 1.16
C ASP A 129 -10.46 6.41 1.23
N PHE A 130 -10.62 5.45 0.32
CA PHE A 130 -9.83 4.23 0.29
C PHE A 130 -9.47 3.80 -1.14
N THR A 131 -8.46 2.93 -1.22
CA THR A 131 -8.05 2.25 -2.43
C THR A 131 -8.22 0.76 -2.23
N PHE A 132 -8.75 0.07 -3.25
CA PHE A 132 -8.88 -1.38 -3.20
C PHE A 132 -7.54 -2.02 -3.51
N MET A 133 -7.10 -2.95 -2.65
CA MET A 133 -5.80 -3.61 -2.79
C MET A 133 -5.89 -5.10 -2.45
N ARG A 134 -4.98 -5.91 -3.01
CA ARG A 134 -4.81 -7.32 -2.64
C ARG A 134 -3.34 -7.70 -2.51
N ARG A 135 -3.06 -8.74 -1.72
CA ARG A 135 -1.70 -9.20 -1.41
C ARG A 135 -1.45 -10.55 -2.04
N GLY A 136 -0.29 -10.74 -2.67
CA GLY A 136 0.22 -12.03 -3.14
C GLY A 136 -0.85 -12.97 -3.70
N ALA A 137 -0.94 -14.15 -3.08
CA ALA A 137 -1.95 -15.16 -3.38
C ALA A 137 -3.19 -15.09 -2.46
N ASP A 138 -3.27 -14.11 -1.55
CA ASP A 138 -4.44 -13.89 -0.69
C ASP A 138 -5.63 -13.47 -1.58
N PRO A 139 -6.74 -14.25 -1.58
CA PRO A 139 -7.90 -13.93 -2.40
C PRO A 139 -8.67 -12.68 -1.92
N ALA A 140 -8.35 -12.17 -0.73
CA ALA A 140 -9.02 -11.03 -0.13
C ALA A 140 -8.69 -9.70 -0.83
N VAL A 141 -9.74 -8.96 -1.16
CA VAL A 141 -9.70 -7.55 -1.53
C VAL A 141 -9.95 -6.72 -0.29
N TRP A 142 -9.02 -5.81 -0.01
CA TRP A 142 -9.06 -4.92 1.13
C TRP A 142 -9.40 -3.49 0.70
N SER A 143 -10.18 -2.79 1.52
CA SER A 143 -10.21 -1.33 1.50
C SER A 143 -9.01 -0.83 2.32
N VAL A 144 -8.15 -0.02 1.70
CA VAL A 144 -6.90 0.45 2.30
C VAL A 144 -6.82 1.97 2.28
N ARG A 145 -6.42 2.56 3.41
CA ARG A 145 -6.17 4.00 3.57
C ARG A 145 -4.68 4.34 3.45
N GLY A 146 -4.40 5.58 3.04
CA GLY A 146 -3.06 6.16 3.00
C GLY A 146 -2.29 5.95 1.70
N TYR A 147 -2.91 5.34 0.68
CA TYR A 147 -2.32 5.28 -0.64
C TYR A 147 -2.61 6.57 -1.42
N GLU A 148 -1.57 7.17 -1.97
CA GLU A 148 -1.69 8.34 -2.83
C GLU A 148 -1.07 8.08 -4.21
N PRO A 149 -1.84 8.15 -5.31
CA PRO A 149 -1.39 7.76 -6.65
C PRO A 149 -0.11 8.46 -7.15
N TRP A 150 0.05 9.75 -6.84
CA TRP A 150 1.20 10.54 -7.26
C TRP A 150 2.53 10.04 -6.69
N THR A 151 2.49 9.25 -5.61
CA THR A 151 3.68 8.65 -4.96
C THR A 151 4.55 7.88 -5.95
N LEU A 152 3.92 7.25 -6.95
CA LEU A 152 4.64 6.39 -7.90
C LEU A 152 4.79 7.01 -9.29
N GLU A 153 4.19 8.17 -9.56
CA GLU A 153 4.31 8.82 -10.88
C GLU A 153 5.76 9.08 -11.26
N ARG A 154 6.57 9.53 -10.29
CA ARG A 154 8.00 9.81 -10.48
C ARG A 154 8.85 8.56 -10.63
N MET A 155 8.36 7.38 -10.23
CA MET A 155 9.09 6.12 -10.43
C MET A 155 9.16 5.72 -11.91
N PHE A 156 8.16 6.10 -12.69
CA PHE A 156 8.06 5.73 -14.10
C PHE A 156 8.73 6.74 -15.05
N GLY A 157 9.07 7.95 -14.60
CA GLY A 157 9.75 8.98 -15.40
C GLY A 157 11.20 8.61 -15.75
N ASN A 158 11.66 9.05 -16.93
CA ASN A 158 13.07 9.08 -17.32
C ASN A 158 13.76 10.31 -16.74
#